data_AF-A0A931ZDD0-F1
#
_entry.id   AF-A0A931ZDD0-F1
#
_cell.length_a   1.000
_cell.length_b   1.000
_cell.length_c   1.000
_cell.angle_alpha   90.00
_cell.angle_beta   90.00
_cell.angle_gamma   90.00
#
_symmetry.space_group_name_H-M   'P 1'
#
loop_
_entity.id
_entity.type
_entity.pdbx_description
1 polymer ?
#
loop_
_entity_poly.entity_id
_entity_poly.type
_entity_poly.pdbx_seq_one_letter_code
_entity_poly.pdbx_strand_id
1 'polypeptide(L)'
;MSAARDRARWSASTPTRSRTLASEKRVEVNALHPRCRAFTLIEVLLATALLGALLIALNYFVFSMAEIWGVGAERRLFEQHVRAVTREVDTMLRTAALPPVSNDIPIFAREVRLDNGSRSTLVTFELPQGSPRLPWKTAPLPDVVCALTQQPGKGLMLYWQSRLEKDFDDAAPRAFVLSAFGADLKYEYLEGDGSFWRVYDQLQRDNQGRWRMPARLRLSFAHNDLKAETTVTLPPPPGPLPHY
;
A
#
# COMPACT_ATOMS: atom_id res chain seq x y z
N MET A 1 -59.15 -3.07 -17.55
CA MET A 1 -59.20 -4.26 -18.44
C MET A 1 -58.42 -5.36 -17.73
N SER A 2 -59.07 -6.32 -17.05
CA SER A 2 -59.71 -7.54 -17.62
C SER A 2 -58.70 -8.32 -18.46
N ALA A 3 -58.36 -9.59 -18.22
CA ALA A 3 -59.16 -10.71 -17.73
C ALA A 3 -58.18 -11.79 -17.16
N ALA A 4 -58.54 -12.49 -16.07
CA ALA A 4 -59.18 -13.81 -16.07
C ALA A 4 -58.21 -14.93 -16.49
N ARG A 5 -57.81 -15.79 -15.55
CA ARG A 5 -58.46 -17.06 -15.16
C ARG A 5 -57.69 -18.21 -15.79
N ASP A 6 -57.14 -19.09 -14.97
CA ASP A 6 -57.47 -20.50 -15.16
C ASP A 6 -57.47 -21.28 -13.85
N ARG A 7 -58.60 -21.96 -13.64
CA ARG A 7 -58.89 -22.81 -12.50
C ARG A 7 -58.76 -24.27 -12.94
N ALA A 8 -58.45 -25.07 -11.93
CA ALA A 8 -58.95 -26.41 -11.71
C ALA A 8 -58.38 -27.54 -12.57
N ARG A 9 -57.81 -28.54 -11.88
CA ARG A 9 -58.49 -29.83 -11.80
C ARG A 9 -58.06 -30.64 -10.60
N TRP A 10 -59.02 -30.91 -9.72
CA TRP A 10 -59.01 -32.05 -8.82
C TRP A 10 -59.15 -33.34 -9.62
N SER A 11 -58.49 -34.42 -9.21
CA SER A 11 -59.07 -35.76 -9.33
C SER A 11 -58.62 -36.64 -8.16
N ALA A 12 -59.50 -36.75 -7.17
CA ALA A 12 -59.51 -37.88 -6.26
C ALA A 12 -60.01 -39.11 -7.03
N SER A 13 -59.32 -40.23 -6.88
CA SER A 13 -59.84 -41.55 -7.25
C SER A 13 -59.37 -42.58 -6.24
N THR A 14 -60.22 -42.85 -5.24
CA THR A 14 -60.34 -44.19 -4.67
C THR A 14 -61.15 -45.02 -5.67
N PRO A 15 -60.90 -46.33 -5.84
CA PRO A 15 -61.73 -47.24 -5.05
C PRO A 15 -61.14 -48.64 -4.77
N THR A 16 -61.90 -49.36 -3.93
CA THR A 16 -62.15 -50.82 -3.95
C THR A 16 -61.17 -51.76 -3.23
N ARG A 17 -61.63 -52.10 -2.03
CA ARG A 17 -61.34 -53.28 -1.22
C ARG A 17 -61.70 -54.58 -1.97
N SER A 18 -60.72 -55.43 -2.23
CA SER A 18 -60.93 -56.86 -2.54
C SER A 18 -60.23 -57.71 -1.48
N ARG A 19 -61.05 -58.49 -0.78
CA ARG A 19 -60.71 -59.41 0.29
C ARG A 19 -60.50 -60.78 -0.33
N THR A 20 -59.29 -61.32 -0.27
CA THR A 20 -58.99 -62.72 -0.58
C THR A 20 -58.15 -63.31 0.55
N LEU A 21 -58.76 -64.27 1.24
CA LEU A 21 -58.12 -65.20 2.18
C LEU A 21 -57.21 -66.14 1.39
N ALA A 22 -55.96 -66.30 1.82
CA ALA A 22 -55.26 -67.58 1.91
C ALA A 22 -53.74 -67.39 2.11
N SER A 23 -53.17 -68.33 2.86
CA SER A 23 -51.73 -68.61 2.98
C SER A 23 -50.97 -67.76 3.99
N GLU A 24 -51.23 -68.08 5.25
CA GLU A 24 -50.37 -67.78 6.39
C GLU A 24 -49.06 -68.59 6.27
N LYS A 25 -48.12 -68.08 5.46
CA LYS A 25 -46.71 -68.47 5.54
C LYS A 25 -46.15 -67.78 6.79
N ARG A 26 -46.00 -68.55 7.86
CA ARG A 26 -45.27 -68.15 9.08
C ARG A 26 -43.80 -67.92 8.72
N VAL A 27 -43.48 -66.70 8.31
CA VAL A 27 -42.11 -66.19 8.28
C VAL A 27 -41.77 -65.92 9.73
N GLU A 28 -40.87 -66.71 10.31
CA GLU A 28 -40.18 -66.34 11.54
C GLU A 28 -39.40 -65.06 11.26
N VAL A 29 -40.03 -63.93 11.54
CA VAL A 29 -39.34 -62.66 11.67
C VAL A 29 -38.56 -62.79 12.96
N ASN A 30 -37.28 -63.17 12.84
CA ASN A 30 -36.31 -63.04 13.91
C ASN A 30 -36.19 -61.55 14.23
N ALA A 31 -37.10 -61.07 15.08
CA ALA A 31 -37.08 -59.73 15.62
C ALA A 31 -35.85 -59.65 16.53
N LEU A 32 -34.71 -59.30 15.93
CA LEU A 32 -33.60 -58.68 16.64
C LEU A 32 -34.19 -57.44 17.31
N HIS A 33 -34.61 -57.60 18.56
CA HIS A 33 -35.04 -56.49 19.38
C HIS A 33 -33.85 -55.52 19.44
N PRO A 34 -33.97 -54.29 18.91
CA PRO A 34 -32.94 -53.30 19.15
C PRO A 34 -32.93 -53.07 20.66
N ARG A 35 -31.90 -53.59 21.33
CA ARG A 35 -31.66 -53.29 22.74
C ARG A 35 -31.46 -51.79 22.83
N CYS A 36 -32.47 -51.08 23.32
CA CYS A 36 -32.32 -49.70 23.73
C CYS A 36 -31.35 -49.67 24.91
N ARG A 37 -30.07 -49.48 24.62
CA ARG A 37 -29.05 -49.22 25.63
C ARG A 37 -29.17 -47.75 26.02
N ALA A 38 -29.54 -47.51 27.27
CA ALA A 38 -29.37 -46.20 27.88
C ALA A 38 -27.86 -45.93 28.06
N PHE A 39 -27.42 -44.72 27.77
CA PHE A 39 -26.03 -44.31 27.96
C PHE A 39 -25.66 -44.31 29.44
N THR A 40 -24.47 -44.82 29.76
CA THR A 40 -24.00 -44.85 31.15
C THR A 40 -23.51 -43.45 31.57
N LEU A 41 -23.58 -43.12 32.86
CA LEU A 41 -23.14 -41.82 33.40
C LEU A 41 -21.70 -41.49 32.98
N ILE A 42 -20.81 -42.50 33.04
CA ILE A 42 -19.39 -42.34 32.68
C ILE A 42 -19.18 -42.00 31.19
N GLU A 43 -20.03 -42.53 30.32
CA GLU A 43 -19.98 -42.33 28.87
C GLU A 43 -20.40 -40.91 28.49
N VAL A 44 -21.43 -40.37 29.17
CA VAL A 44 -21.84 -38.96 29.05
C VAL A 44 -20.77 -38.02 29.59
N LEU A 45 -20.15 -38.36 30.72
CA LEU A 45 -19.07 -37.57 31.33
C LEU A 45 -17.82 -37.54 30.44
N LEU A 46 -17.46 -38.68 29.84
CA LEU A 46 -16.35 -38.77 28.89
C LEU A 46 -16.65 -37.99 27.60
N ALA A 47 -17.85 -38.15 27.03
CA ALA A 47 -18.24 -37.44 25.81
C ALA A 47 -18.22 -35.92 26.00
N THR A 48 -18.73 -35.43 27.14
CA THR A 48 -18.71 -33.99 27.47
C THR A 48 -17.30 -33.48 27.75
N ALA A 49 -16.44 -34.26 28.42
CA ALA A 49 -15.03 -33.90 28.60
C ALA A 49 -14.28 -33.79 27.27
N LEU A 50 -14.48 -34.75 26.35
CA LEU A 50 -13.88 -34.73 25.02
C LEU A 50 -14.41 -33.56 24.17
N LEU A 51 -15.71 -33.28 24.23
CA LEU A 51 -16.31 -32.14 23.55
C LEU A 51 -15.75 -30.81 24.08
N GLY A 52 -15.60 -30.69 25.40
CA GLY A 52 -15.00 -29.52 26.04
C GLY A 52 -13.54 -29.33 25.62
N ALA A 53 -12.74 -30.40 25.65
CA ALA A 53 -11.36 -30.36 25.20
C ALA A 53 -11.26 -29.97 23.70
N LEU A 54 -12.15 -30.50 22.86
CA LEU A 54 -12.21 -30.16 21.44
C LEU A 54 -12.55 -28.69 21.20
N LEU A 55 -13.54 -28.15 21.92
CA LEU A 55 -13.91 -26.73 21.86
C LEU A 55 -12.76 -25.82 22.27
N ILE A 56 -12.03 -26.18 23.34
CA ILE A 56 -10.85 -25.42 23.78
C ILE A 56 -9.77 -25.45 22.69
N ALA A 57 -9.44 -26.63 22.16
CA ALA A 57 -8.45 -26.77 21.10
C ALA A 57 -8.81 -25.97 19.84
N LEU A 58 -10.08 -25.96 19.45
CA LEU A 58 -10.57 -25.20 18.31
C LEU A 58 -10.43 -23.69 18.53
N ASN A 59 -10.78 -23.18 19.72
CA ASN A 59 -10.62 -21.78 20.05
C ASN A 59 -9.14 -21.36 20.00
N TYR A 60 -8.25 -22.16 20.60
CA TYR A 60 -6.80 -21.91 20.53
C TYR A 60 -6.27 -21.89 19.09
N PHE A 61 -6.75 -22.80 18.24
CA PHE A 61 -6.38 -22.84 16.83
C PHE A 61 -6.79 -21.57 16.09
N VAL A 62 -8.02 -21.08 16.31
CA VAL A 62 -8.50 -19.84 15.69
C VAL A 62 -7.66 -18.64 16.12
N PHE A 63 -7.32 -18.52 17.41
CA PHE A 63 -6.46 -17.44 17.89
C PHE A 63 -5.04 -17.53 17.33
N SER A 64 -4.46 -18.73 17.29
CA SER A 64 -3.14 -18.94 16.69
C SER A 64 -3.11 -18.50 15.22
N MET A 65 -4.14 -18.87 14.45
CA MET A 65 -4.22 -18.43 13.06
C MET A 65 -4.40 -16.92 12.98
N ALA A 66 -5.29 -16.33 13.79
CA ALA A 66 -5.49 -14.88 13.83
C ALA A 66 -4.21 -14.11 14.16
N GLU A 67 -3.36 -14.62 15.05
CA GLU A 67 -2.06 -14.00 15.36
C GLU A 67 -1.12 -14.00 14.15
N ILE A 68 -1.09 -15.08 13.35
CA ILE A 68 -0.26 -15.15 12.13
C ILE A 68 -0.66 -14.08 11.09
N TRP A 69 -1.97 -13.79 10.97
CA TRP A 69 -2.45 -12.77 10.03
C TRP A 69 -2.43 -11.35 10.60
N GLY A 70 -2.57 -11.21 11.92
CA GLY A 70 -2.73 -9.92 12.59
C GLY A 70 -1.42 -9.31 13.07
N VAL A 71 -0.49 -10.12 13.59
CA VAL A 71 0.75 -9.61 14.18
C VAL A 71 1.71 -9.17 13.08
N GLY A 72 2.04 -7.88 13.09
CA GLY A 72 3.00 -7.30 12.14
C GLY A 72 2.42 -6.89 10.79
N ALA A 73 1.09 -6.98 10.60
CA ALA A 73 0.43 -6.46 9.39
C ALA A 73 0.74 -4.96 9.19
N GLU A 74 0.64 -4.16 10.25
CA GLU A 74 0.97 -2.73 10.25
C GLU A 74 2.44 -2.49 9.90
N ARG A 75 3.37 -3.22 10.53
CA ARG A 75 4.80 -3.14 10.22
C ARG A 75 5.08 -3.45 8.74
N ARG A 76 4.44 -4.49 8.20
CA ARG A 76 4.62 -4.86 6.80
C ARG A 76 4.07 -3.78 5.86
N LEU A 77 2.89 -3.22 6.14
CA LEU A 77 2.31 -2.12 5.35
C LEU A 77 3.20 -0.87 5.40
N PHE A 78 3.73 -0.54 6.59
CA PHE A 78 4.69 0.55 6.77
C PHE A 78 5.95 0.33 5.94
N GLU A 79 6.60 -0.84 6.03
CA GLU A 79 7.79 -1.15 5.25
C GLU A 79 7.51 -1.20 3.73
N GLN A 80 6.31 -1.62 3.32
CA GLN A 80 5.89 -1.58 1.92
C GLN A 80 5.74 -0.14 1.43
N HIS A 81 5.12 0.72 2.23
CA HIS A 81 4.98 2.15 1.93
C HIS A 81 6.34 2.84 1.83
N VAL A 82 7.23 2.64 2.80
CA VAL A 82 8.59 3.19 2.78
C VAL A 82 9.31 2.77 1.48
N ARG A 83 9.27 1.48 1.14
CA ARG A 83 9.87 0.98 -0.11
C ARG A 83 9.24 1.59 -1.36
N ALA A 84 7.91 1.76 -1.38
CA ALA A 84 7.21 2.35 -2.50
C ALA A 84 7.61 3.82 -2.71
N VAL A 85 7.64 4.62 -1.64
CA VAL A 85 8.02 6.03 -1.67
C VAL A 85 9.49 6.20 -2.07
N THR A 86 10.41 5.43 -1.48
CA THR A 86 11.82 5.47 -1.86
C THR A 86 12.02 5.14 -3.34
N ARG A 87 11.36 4.09 -3.83
CA ARG A 87 11.44 3.70 -5.23
C ARG A 87 10.87 4.76 -6.15
N GLU A 88 9.79 5.41 -5.75
CA GLU A 88 9.16 6.48 -6.52
C GLU A 88 10.11 7.70 -6.64
N VAL A 89 10.70 8.14 -5.53
CA VAL A 89 11.69 9.23 -5.52
C VAL A 89 12.94 8.88 -6.35
N ASP A 90 13.49 7.66 -6.18
CA ASP A 90 14.63 7.19 -6.96
C ASP A 90 14.29 7.13 -8.46
N THR A 91 13.10 6.66 -8.82
CA THR A 91 12.65 6.62 -10.22
C THR A 91 12.53 8.04 -10.79
N MET A 92 11.89 8.97 -10.07
CA MET A 92 11.77 10.37 -10.50
C MET A 92 13.15 11.02 -10.72
N LEU A 93 14.08 10.86 -9.79
CA LEU A 93 15.43 11.43 -9.91
C LEU A 93 16.23 10.81 -11.06
N ARG A 94 16.11 9.50 -11.28
CA ARG A 94 16.74 8.83 -12.44
C ARG A 94 16.14 9.29 -13.76
N THR A 95 14.82 9.42 -13.83
CA THR A 95 14.12 9.93 -15.01
C THR A 95 14.52 11.38 -15.29
N ALA A 96 14.66 12.21 -14.24
CA ALA A 96 15.13 13.57 -14.39
C ALA A 96 16.56 13.65 -14.93
N ALA A 97 17.44 12.75 -14.48
CA ALA A 97 18.82 12.71 -14.93
C ALA A 97 19.02 12.18 -16.36
N LEU A 98 17.97 11.69 -17.02
CA LEU A 98 18.05 11.41 -18.46
C LEU A 98 18.37 12.71 -19.20
N PRO A 99 19.18 12.66 -20.27
CA PRO A 99 19.59 13.84 -21.01
C PRO A 99 18.34 14.68 -21.36
N PRO A 100 18.23 15.91 -20.85
CA PRO A 100 17.10 16.74 -21.17
C PRO A 100 17.12 17.08 -22.66
N VAL A 101 15.94 17.36 -23.21
CA VAL A 101 15.82 17.87 -24.59
C VAL A 101 16.46 19.26 -24.71
N SER A 102 16.62 19.96 -23.58
CA SER A 102 17.33 21.23 -23.40
C SER A 102 18.72 21.02 -22.78
N ASN A 103 19.70 21.87 -23.06
CA ASN A 103 21.06 21.81 -22.47
C ASN A 103 21.14 22.21 -20.98
N ASP A 104 20.02 22.23 -20.27
CA ASP A 104 19.97 22.63 -18.86
C ASP A 104 20.41 21.50 -17.94
N ILE A 105 20.93 21.86 -16.76
CA ILE A 105 21.24 20.88 -15.71
C ILE A 105 19.90 20.32 -15.19
N PRO A 106 19.67 19.00 -15.22
CA PRO A 106 18.34 18.44 -14.92
C PRO A 106 17.96 18.47 -13.43
N ILE A 107 18.95 18.51 -12.54
CA ILE A 107 18.77 18.53 -11.08
C ILE A 107 19.58 19.71 -10.52
N PHE A 108 18.92 20.63 -9.82
CA PHE A 108 19.50 21.88 -9.35
C PHE A 108 18.85 22.37 -8.05
N ALA A 109 19.48 23.35 -7.40
CA ALA A 109 18.89 24.06 -6.27
C ALA A 109 18.04 25.23 -6.77
N ARG A 110 16.80 25.34 -6.28
CA ARG A 110 15.93 26.48 -6.57
C ARG A 110 15.15 26.89 -5.33
N GLU A 111 14.93 28.19 -5.19
CA GLU A 111 14.02 28.73 -4.18
C GLU A 111 12.57 28.50 -4.61
N VAL A 112 11.79 27.86 -3.75
CA VAL A 112 10.40 27.48 -4.03
C VAL A 112 9.49 28.06 -2.95
N ARG A 113 8.33 28.58 -3.37
CA ARG A 113 7.27 29.03 -2.46
C ARG A 113 6.51 27.82 -1.94
N LEU A 114 6.56 27.61 -0.63
CA LEU A 114 5.88 26.53 0.06
C LEU A 114 4.42 26.92 0.36
N ASP A 115 3.60 25.93 0.68
CA ASP A 115 2.18 26.13 0.96
C ASP A 115 1.90 26.93 2.25
N ASN A 116 2.87 27.01 3.16
CA ASN A 116 2.85 27.83 4.37
C ASN A 116 3.25 29.30 4.10
N GLY A 117 3.48 29.68 2.83
CA GLY A 117 3.90 31.01 2.41
C GLY A 117 5.39 31.30 2.57
N SER A 118 6.15 30.42 3.21
CA SER A 118 7.60 30.57 3.32
C SER A 118 8.30 30.19 2.01
N ARG A 119 9.51 30.69 1.83
CA ARG A 119 10.39 30.29 0.72
C ARG A 119 11.56 29.49 1.25
N SER A 120 11.88 28.40 0.57
CA SER A 120 13.01 27.55 0.92
C SER A 120 13.77 27.14 -0.33
N THR A 121 15.09 27.01 -0.23
CA THR A 121 15.91 26.47 -1.31
C THR A 121 15.89 24.95 -1.24
N LEU A 122 15.38 24.32 -2.28
CA LEU A 122 15.15 22.88 -2.35
C LEU A 122 15.89 22.22 -3.51
N VAL A 123 16.12 20.91 -3.39
CA VAL A 123 16.51 20.08 -4.52
C VAL A 123 15.32 20.02 -5.47
N THR A 124 15.55 20.55 -6.65
CA THR A 124 14.57 20.66 -7.73
C THR A 124 15.07 19.87 -8.92
N PHE A 125 14.17 19.21 -9.63
CA PHE A 125 14.49 18.39 -10.78
C PHE A 125 13.38 18.46 -11.82
N GLU A 126 13.72 18.28 -13.08
CA GLU A 126 12.77 18.35 -14.18
C GLU A 126 12.42 16.94 -14.68
N LEU A 127 11.12 16.68 -14.88
CA LEU A 127 10.60 15.44 -15.43
C LEU A 127 10.09 15.72 -16.85
N PRO A 128 10.83 15.34 -17.91
CA PRO A 128 10.47 15.68 -19.30
C PRO A 128 9.09 15.16 -19.71
N GLN A 129 8.74 13.95 -19.27
CA GLN A 129 7.44 13.31 -19.56
C GLN A 129 6.45 13.44 -18.40
N GLY A 130 6.77 14.24 -17.37
CA GLY A 130 6.02 14.30 -16.14
C GLY A 130 6.01 12.98 -15.35
N SER A 131 5.03 12.84 -14.46
CA SER A 131 4.77 11.60 -13.74
C SER A 131 3.26 11.31 -13.68
N PRO A 132 2.80 10.08 -13.97
CA PRO A 132 1.39 9.68 -13.85
C PRO A 132 0.82 9.80 -12.43
N ARG A 133 1.69 9.90 -11.41
CA ARG A 133 1.29 10.07 -10.01
C ARG A 133 0.87 11.49 -9.68
N LEU A 134 1.26 12.47 -10.50
CA LEU A 134 0.91 13.87 -10.27
C LEU A 134 -0.57 14.09 -10.59
N PRO A 135 -1.33 14.75 -9.69
CA PRO A 135 -2.77 14.93 -9.87
C PRO A 135 -3.06 15.97 -10.96
N TRP A 136 -3.21 15.49 -12.21
CA TRP A 136 -3.67 16.27 -13.35
C TRP A 136 -4.86 15.60 -14.04
N LYS A 137 -5.78 16.41 -14.57
CA LYS A 137 -7.12 15.95 -14.99
C LYS A 137 -7.14 15.06 -16.23
N THR A 138 -6.21 15.24 -17.17
CA THR A 138 -6.32 14.61 -18.51
C THR A 138 -5.21 13.61 -18.78
N ALA A 139 -3.96 14.08 -18.82
CA ALA A 139 -2.77 13.29 -19.11
C ALA A 139 -1.57 13.88 -18.34
N PRO A 140 -0.53 13.10 -17.99
CA PRO A 140 0.64 13.65 -17.34
C PRO A 140 1.19 14.81 -18.18
N LEU A 141 1.36 15.96 -17.53
CA LEU A 141 1.84 17.16 -18.19
C LEU A 141 3.35 16.99 -18.44
N PRO A 142 3.89 17.34 -19.61
CA PRO A 142 5.33 17.28 -19.86
C PRO A 142 6.05 18.47 -19.21
N ASP A 143 7.39 18.39 -19.18
CA ASP A 143 8.30 19.41 -18.65
C ASP A 143 7.91 19.91 -17.27
N VAL A 144 7.72 18.96 -16.34
CA VAL A 144 7.31 19.25 -14.98
C VAL A 144 8.53 19.51 -14.11
N VAL A 145 8.59 20.68 -13.50
CA VAL A 145 9.56 21.01 -12.47
C VAL A 145 9.03 20.54 -11.14
N CYS A 146 9.78 19.68 -10.47
CA CYS A 146 9.47 19.09 -9.18
C CYS A 146 10.48 19.53 -8.12
N ALA A 147 10.03 19.87 -6.92
CA ALA A 147 10.88 20.18 -5.77
C ALA A 147 10.47 19.35 -4.56
N LEU A 148 11.46 18.69 -3.95
CA LEU A 148 11.24 17.79 -2.81
C LEU A 148 11.52 18.52 -1.50
N THR A 149 10.62 18.40 -0.54
CA THR A 149 10.82 18.93 0.80
C THR A 149 10.07 18.13 1.85
N GLN A 150 10.39 18.42 3.09
CA GLN A 150 9.70 17.92 4.26
C GLN A 150 8.94 19.05 4.92
N GLN A 151 7.75 18.74 5.40
CA GLN A 151 6.95 19.70 6.16
C GLN A 151 6.42 19.10 7.45
N PRO A 152 6.69 19.74 8.60
CA PRO A 152 6.15 19.31 9.89
C PRO A 152 4.63 19.15 9.83
N GLY A 153 4.13 17.99 10.28
CA GLY A 153 2.70 17.66 10.30
C GLY A 153 2.09 17.20 8.96
N LYS A 154 2.77 17.39 7.81
CA LYS A 154 2.32 16.90 6.50
C LYS A 154 3.15 15.73 5.96
N GLY A 155 4.41 15.64 6.35
CA GLY A 155 5.34 14.59 5.93
C GLY A 155 6.17 15.00 4.71
N LEU A 156 6.43 14.05 3.81
CA LEU A 156 7.22 14.26 2.60
C LEU A 156 6.34 14.89 1.51
N MET A 157 6.74 16.06 1.04
CA MET A 157 6.00 16.88 0.09
C MET A 157 6.76 16.98 -1.23
N LEU A 158 6.02 16.92 -2.33
CA LEU A 158 6.48 17.21 -3.68
C LEU A 158 5.72 18.43 -4.20
N TYR A 159 6.46 19.50 -4.45
CA TYR A 159 5.93 20.67 -5.14
C TYR A 159 6.17 20.49 -6.62
N TRP A 160 5.17 20.76 -7.44
CA TRP A 160 5.27 20.53 -8.88
C TRP A 160 4.52 21.58 -9.70
N GLN A 161 5.06 21.89 -10.87
CA GLN A 161 4.46 22.81 -11.84
C GLN A 161 5.06 22.53 -13.22
N SER A 162 4.28 22.61 -14.29
CA SER A 162 4.82 22.47 -15.64
C SER A 162 5.33 23.78 -16.18
N ARG A 163 6.47 23.75 -16.90
CA ARG A 163 7.00 24.90 -17.64
C ARG A 163 6.03 25.41 -18.72
N LEU A 164 5.03 24.62 -19.09
CA LEU A 164 4.01 24.98 -20.06
C LEU A 164 2.84 25.79 -19.46
N GLU A 165 2.80 25.97 -18.14
CA GLU A 165 1.81 26.83 -17.48
C GLU A 165 2.13 28.31 -17.74
N LYS A 166 1.10 29.11 -18.11
CA LYS A 166 1.29 30.52 -18.52
C LYS A 166 1.81 31.43 -17.39
N ASP A 167 1.55 31.02 -16.16
CA ASP A 167 1.88 31.69 -14.91
C ASP A 167 3.01 30.96 -14.16
N PHE A 168 3.88 30.23 -14.88
CA PHE A 168 4.96 29.42 -14.28
C PHE A 168 5.82 30.18 -13.26
N ASP A 169 6.25 31.39 -13.59
CA ASP A 169 7.15 32.18 -12.73
C ASP A 169 6.43 32.88 -11.57
N ASP A 170 5.12 33.14 -11.72
CA ASP A 170 4.35 33.96 -10.78
C ASP A 170 3.50 33.13 -9.81
N ALA A 171 2.97 31.99 -10.26
CA ALA A 171 2.10 31.13 -9.48
C ALA A 171 2.89 30.27 -8.49
N ALA A 172 2.24 29.93 -7.37
CA ALA A 172 2.80 28.96 -6.43
C ALA A 172 2.66 27.54 -7.01
N PRO A 173 3.72 26.71 -6.93
CA PRO A 173 3.64 25.34 -7.41
C PRO A 173 2.63 24.54 -6.60
N ARG A 174 2.06 23.52 -7.24
CA ARG A 174 1.06 22.66 -6.62
C ARG A 174 1.73 21.71 -5.64
N ALA A 175 1.14 21.54 -4.47
CA ALA A 175 1.62 20.60 -3.46
C ALA A 175 1.01 19.21 -3.67
N PHE A 176 1.84 18.18 -3.54
CA PHE A 176 1.45 16.77 -3.52
C PHE A 176 2.11 16.08 -2.32
N VAL A 177 1.32 15.35 -1.54
CA VAL A 177 1.84 14.59 -0.39
C VAL A 177 2.35 13.25 -0.91
N LEU A 178 3.68 13.07 -0.94
CA LEU A 178 4.30 11.78 -1.29
C LEU A 178 4.15 10.76 -0.16
N SER A 179 4.27 11.22 1.09
CA SER A 179 4.13 10.37 2.26
C SER A 179 3.65 11.18 3.46
N ALA A 180 2.54 10.76 4.06
CA ALA A 180 2.02 11.36 5.29
C ALA A 180 2.73 10.87 6.56
N PHE A 181 3.48 9.75 6.49
CA PHE A 181 4.30 9.32 7.61
C PHE A 181 5.35 10.37 7.89
N GLY A 182 5.59 10.65 9.19
CA GLY A 182 6.46 11.71 9.69
C GLY A 182 7.84 11.54 9.10
N ALA A 183 8.02 12.11 7.92
CA ALA A 183 9.21 11.93 7.12
C ALA A 183 10.18 13.04 7.49
N ASP A 184 11.47 12.73 7.54
CA ASP A 184 12.55 13.71 7.59
C ASP A 184 13.35 13.61 6.29
N LEU A 185 13.79 14.75 5.75
CA LEU A 185 14.59 14.83 4.54
C LEU A 185 15.90 15.52 4.85
N LYS A 186 17.00 14.77 4.72
CA LYS A 186 18.35 15.30 4.91
C LYS A 186 19.20 15.16 3.67
N TYR A 187 20.16 16.05 3.55
CA TYR A 187 21.10 16.13 2.44
C TYR A 187 22.45 15.58 2.85
N GLU A 188 22.91 14.53 2.16
CA GLU A 188 24.21 13.93 2.42
C GLU A 188 25.23 14.36 1.37
N TYR A 189 26.38 14.83 1.85
CA TYR A 189 27.51 15.24 1.04
C TYR A 189 28.68 14.32 1.32
N LEU A 190 29.34 13.91 0.24
CA LEU A 190 30.59 13.19 0.32
C LEU A 190 31.72 14.20 0.51
N GLU A 191 32.49 14.09 1.59
CA GLU A 191 33.59 14.99 1.90
C GLU A 191 34.96 14.32 1.77
N GLY A 192 35.98 15.14 1.52
CA GLY A 192 37.37 14.69 1.36
C GLY A 192 37.61 13.88 0.10
N ASP A 193 38.43 12.84 0.22
CA ASP A 193 38.75 11.83 -0.79
C ASP A 193 37.61 10.81 -1.04
N GLY A 194 36.43 11.03 -0.45
CA GLY A 194 35.31 10.09 -0.50
C GLY A 194 35.15 9.22 0.74
N SER A 195 35.91 9.48 1.81
CA SER A 195 35.95 8.58 2.98
C SER A 195 34.81 8.76 3.98
N PHE A 196 34.15 9.93 4.05
CA PHE A 196 33.08 10.15 5.03
C PHE A 196 31.93 11.01 4.51
N TRP A 197 30.75 10.74 5.07
CA TRP A 197 29.50 11.42 4.74
C TRP A 197 29.17 12.48 5.78
N ARG A 198 28.81 13.68 5.32
CA ARG A 198 28.28 14.74 6.18
C ARG A 198 26.82 15.00 5.85
N VAL A 199 25.99 15.05 6.89
CA VAL A 199 24.54 15.17 6.77
C VAL A 199 24.11 16.56 7.22
N TYR A 200 23.23 17.19 6.45
CA TYR A 200 22.70 18.52 6.72
C TYR A 200 21.19 18.57 6.50
N ASP A 201 20.48 19.39 7.25
CA ASP A 201 19.04 19.62 7.08
C ASP A 201 18.74 20.64 5.96
N GLN A 202 19.76 21.35 5.48
CA GLN A 202 19.66 22.35 4.42
C GLN A 202 20.72 22.15 3.34
N LEU A 203 20.41 22.60 2.11
CA LEU A 203 21.36 22.63 1.02
C LEU A 203 22.58 23.48 1.37
N GLN A 204 23.76 23.01 0.97
CA GLN A 204 25.03 23.65 1.28
C GLN A 204 25.55 24.44 0.08
N ARG A 205 26.40 25.44 0.35
CA ARG A 205 27.13 26.19 -0.67
C ARG A 205 28.60 25.79 -0.65
N ASP A 206 29.24 25.86 -1.81
CA ASP A 206 30.69 25.71 -1.93
C ASP A 206 31.42 26.99 -1.46
N ASN A 207 32.76 26.94 -1.42
CA ASN A 207 33.59 28.09 -1.03
C ASN A 207 33.47 29.29 -2.00
N GLN A 208 32.87 29.10 -3.17
CA GLN A 208 32.62 30.14 -4.17
C GLN A 208 31.19 30.68 -4.08
N GLY A 209 30.41 30.24 -3.08
CA GLY A 209 29.02 30.67 -2.86
C GLY A 209 28.00 30.02 -3.80
N ARG A 210 28.40 29.07 -4.64
CA ARG A 210 27.50 28.31 -5.52
C ARG A 210 26.83 27.19 -4.75
N TRP A 211 25.59 26.84 -5.12
CA TRP A 211 24.90 25.71 -4.51
C TRP A 211 25.62 24.39 -4.85
N ARG A 212 25.98 23.65 -3.80
CA ARG A 212 26.54 22.30 -3.92
C ARG A 212 25.38 21.32 -3.89
N MET A 213 25.30 20.43 -4.89
CA MET A 213 24.31 19.35 -4.88
C MET A 213 24.75 18.25 -3.91
N PRO A 214 23.82 17.68 -3.12
CA PRO A 214 24.09 16.51 -2.30
C PRO A 214 24.33 15.28 -3.19
N ALA A 215 25.11 14.33 -2.71
CA ALA A 215 25.29 13.06 -3.40
C ALA A 215 24.14 12.08 -3.11
N ARG A 216 23.52 12.20 -1.92
CA ARG A 216 22.36 11.38 -1.54
C ARG A 216 21.33 12.20 -0.76
N LEU A 217 20.08 11.77 -0.85
CA LEU A 217 19.00 12.18 0.03
C LEU A 217 18.78 11.08 1.06
N ARG A 218 18.74 11.44 2.33
CA ARG A 218 18.36 10.56 3.42
C ARG A 218 16.90 10.85 3.79
N LEU A 219 16.07 9.83 3.67
CA LEU A 219 14.66 9.86 4.03
C LEU A 219 14.49 9.04 5.31
N SER A 220 14.03 9.68 6.37
CA SER A 220 13.62 8.99 7.60
C SER A 220 12.09 8.98 7.65
N PHE A 221 11.48 7.89 8.12
CA PHE A 221 10.03 7.75 8.22
C PHE A 221 9.67 7.31 9.64
N ALA A 222 8.64 7.92 10.20
CA ALA A 222 8.08 7.53 11.49
C ALA A 222 6.55 7.38 11.41
N HIS A 223 6.04 6.28 11.96
CA HIS A 223 4.61 6.03 12.13
C HIS A 223 4.38 5.20 13.40
N ASN A 224 3.66 5.76 14.38
CA ASN A 224 3.50 5.15 15.70
C ASN A 224 4.86 4.77 16.30
N ASP A 225 5.06 3.51 16.68
CA ASP A 225 6.33 2.99 17.21
C ASP A 225 7.31 2.53 16.12
N LEU A 226 6.93 2.63 14.85
CA LEU A 226 7.74 2.18 13.72
C LEU A 226 8.60 3.32 13.18
N LYS A 227 9.88 3.01 12.94
CA LYS A 227 10.86 3.91 12.32
C LYS A 227 11.61 3.19 11.22
N ALA A 228 11.85 3.87 10.12
CA ALA A 228 12.69 3.37 9.02
C ALA A 228 13.51 4.52 8.43
N GLU A 229 14.70 4.19 7.95
CA GLU A 229 15.59 5.14 7.29
C GLU A 229 16.07 4.54 5.97
N THR A 230 16.16 5.36 4.94
CA THR A 230 16.53 4.94 3.60
C THR A 230 17.24 6.08 2.88
N THR A 231 18.05 5.74 1.89
CA THR A 231 18.84 6.71 1.14
C THR A 231 18.56 6.55 -0.35
N VAL A 232 18.50 7.68 -1.05
CA VAL A 232 18.35 7.77 -2.51
C VAL A 232 19.57 8.49 -3.06
N THR A 233 20.22 7.91 -4.06
CA THR A 233 21.42 8.51 -4.66
C THR A 233 21.01 9.47 -5.75
N LEU A 234 21.53 10.71 -5.72
CA LEU A 234 21.35 11.63 -6.83
C LEU A 234 22.26 11.19 -7.97
N PRO A 235 21.75 11.08 -9.20
CA PRO A 235 22.59 10.88 -10.36
C PRO A 235 23.62 12.01 -10.46
N PRO A 236 24.88 11.71 -10.81
CA PRO A 236 25.87 12.75 -11.02
C PRO A 236 25.41 13.66 -12.17
N PRO A 237 25.78 14.95 -12.14
CA PRO A 237 25.52 15.82 -13.28
C PRO A 237 26.15 15.19 -14.54
N PRO A 238 25.51 15.32 -15.72
CA PRO A 238 26.05 14.78 -16.96
C PRO A 238 27.46 15.33 -17.17
N GLY A 239 28.46 14.44 -17.12
CA GLY A 239 29.84 14.78 -17.41
C GLY A 239 30.02 15.12 -18.89
N PRO A 240 31.09 15.82 -19.27
CA PRO A 240 31.42 16.01 -20.68
C PRO A 240 31.53 14.64 -21.35
N LEU A 241 30.81 14.48 -22.48
CA LEU A 241 30.91 13.27 -23.29
C LEU A 241 32.38 13.04 -23.67
N PRO A 242 32.89 11.80 -23.61
CA PRO A 242 34.22 11.50 -24.09
C PRO A 242 34.32 11.85 -25.58
N HIS A 243 35.24 12.75 -25.92
CA HIS A 243 35.61 13.01 -27.31
C HIS A 243 36.30 11.75 -27.86
N TYR A 244 35.62 11.01 -28.73
CA TYR A 244 36.20 9.98 -29.57
C TYR A 244 36.43 10.52 -30.97
#